data_AF-E9FA22-F1
#
_entry.id   AF-E9FA22-F1
#
_cell.length_a   1.000
_cell.length_b   1.000
_cell.length_c   1.000
_cell.angle_alpha   90.00
_cell.angle_beta   90.00
_cell.angle_gamma   90.00
#
_symmetry.space_group_name_H-M   'P 1'
#
loop_
_entity.id
_entity.type
_entity.pdbx_description
1 polymer ?
#
loop_
_entity_poly.entity_id
_entity_poly.type
_entity_poly.pdbx_seq_one_letter_code
_entity_poly.pdbx_strand_id
1 'polypeptide(L)'
;MTKGSVIVFFFVDDTIWAYKKADQQIAKEAIEGLKSRYKMTQLGEPKWFLGIHILRDRRNRTIWLTQDAYIDKIAHKFSIQLDGKVPATPMGLEELLKSETQATKKSIEVYQQKVGSILFAAVSTRPDIAFAVSRLARHNLNPSDAMY
;
A
#
# COMPACT_ATOMS: atom_id res chain seq x y z
N MET A 1 -1.68 0.00 24.88
CA MET A 1 -3.16 -0.23 24.83
C MET A 1 -3.84 1.13 24.63
N THR A 2 -4.64 1.28 23.59
CA THR A 2 -5.44 2.50 23.37
C THR A 2 -6.51 2.62 24.47
N LYS A 3 -6.60 3.78 25.14
CA LYS A 3 -7.57 4.03 26.21
C LYS A 3 -8.99 4.36 25.69
N GLY A 4 -9.17 4.54 24.38
CA GLY A 4 -10.45 4.92 23.76
C GLY A 4 -11.32 3.73 23.37
N SER A 5 -12.65 3.86 23.55
CA SER A 5 -13.69 2.89 23.19
C SER A 5 -13.93 2.75 21.68
N VAL A 6 -13.62 3.80 20.91
CA VAL A 6 -13.79 3.88 19.45
C VAL A 6 -12.52 4.46 18.86
N ILE A 7 -12.01 3.83 17.81
CA ILE A 7 -10.88 4.30 17.00
C ILE A 7 -11.44 4.71 15.64
N VAL A 8 -11.08 5.91 15.19
CA VAL A 8 -11.46 6.42 13.88
C VAL A 8 -10.19 6.60 13.05
N PHE A 9 -10.12 5.91 11.92
CA PHE A 9 -9.17 6.21 10.86
C PHE A 9 -9.83 7.20 9.92
N PHE A 10 -9.17 8.34 9.69
CA PHE A 10 -9.68 9.43 8.87
C PHE A 10 -8.67 9.76 7.79
N PHE A 11 -9.10 9.80 6.54
CA PHE A 11 -8.31 10.27 5.42
C PHE A 11 -9.20 11.06 4.45
N VAL A 12 -9.03 12.38 4.44
CA VAL A 12 -9.83 13.31 3.62
C VAL A 12 -11.33 13.03 3.81
N ASP A 13 -12.01 12.41 2.86
CA ASP A 13 -13.45 12.14 2.93
C ASP A 13 -13.78 10.72 3.43
N ASP A 14 -12.79 9.83 3.51
CA ASP A 14 -12.96 8.43 3.90
C ASP A 14 -12.71 8.22 5.39
N THR A 15 -13.62 7.48 6.05
CA THR A 15 -13.49 7.13 7.46
C THR A 15 -13.73 5.65 7.74
N ILE A 16 -12.89 5.05 8.58
CA ILE A 16 -13.11 3.71 9.15
C ILE A 16 -13.30 3.83 10.66
N TRP A 17 -14.36 3.20 11.14
CA TRP A 17 -14.71 3.15 12.55
C TRP A 17 -14.42 1.76 13.09
N ALA A 18 -13.47 1.66 14.01
CA ALA A 18 -13.11 0.43 14.69
C ALA A 18 -13.49 0.51 16.17
N TYR A 19 -14.36 -0.40 16.60
CA TYR A 19 -14.88 -0.46 17.97
C TYR A 19 -15.24 -1.89 18.35
N LYS A 20 -15.30 -2.16 19.66
CA LYS A 20 -15.79 -3.45 20.17
C LYS A 20 -17.31 -3.47 20.16
N LYS A 21 -17.91 -4.66 20.15
CA LYS A 21 -19.38 -4.82 20.16
C LYS A 21 -20.05 -4.09 21.34
N ALA A 22 -19.39 -4.05 22.50
CA ALA A 22 -19.88 -3.34 23.69
C ALA A 22 -20.00 -1.82 23.48
N ASP A 23 -19.15 -1.24 22.62
CA ASP A 23 -19.08 0.21 22.36
C ASP A 23 -19.86 0.62 21.10
N GLN A 24 -20.65 -0.29 20.52
CA GLN A 24 -21.37 -0.06 19.27
C GLN A 24 -22.34 1.12 19.36
N GLN A 25 -22.98 1.32 20.53
CA GLN A 25 -23.91 2.43 20.71
C GLN A 25 -23.18 3.79 20.69
N ILE A 26 -22.03 3.88 21.37
CA ILE A 26 -21.15 5.06 21.37
C ILE A 26 -20.70 5.39 19.94
N ALA A 27 -20.26 4.37 19.18
CA ALA A 27 -19.85 4.55 17.79
C ALA A 27 -21.01 5.04 16.91
N LYS A 28 -22.22 4.49 17.07
CA LYS A 28 -23.41 4.92 16.31
C LYS A 28 -23.77 6.38 16.61
N GLU A 29 -23.78 6.78 17.87
CA GLU A 29 -24.07 8.16 18.26
C GLU A 29 -23.07 9.15 17.65
N ALA A 30 -21.78 8.81 17.67
CA ALA A 30 -20.74 9.62 17.03
C ALA A 30 -20.93 9.72 15.50
N ILE A 31 -21.25 8.61 14.83
CA ILE A 31 -21.49 8.56 13.38
C ILE A 31 -22.72 9.41 13.00
N GLU A 32 -23.83 9.27 13.72
CA GLU A 32 -25.06 10.05 13.46
C GLU A 32 -24.85 11.55 13.77
N GLY A 33 -24.09 11.87 14.82
CA GLY A 33 -23.68 13.24 15.10
C GLY A 33 -22.90 13.87 13.93
N LEU A 34 -22.01 13.11 13.29
CA LEU A 34 -21.30 13.60 12.09
C LEU A 34 -22.21 13.69 10.86
N LYS A 35 -23.06 12.69 10.61
CA LYS A 35 -24.06 12.72 9.51
C LYS A 35 -25.01 13.91 9.61
N SER A 36 -25.31 14.40 10.82
CA SER A 36 -26.16 15.58 11.02
C SER A 36 -25.51 16.88 10.51
N ARG A 37 -24.17 16.91 10.44
CA ARG A 37 -23.38 18.09 10.04
C ARG A 37 -22.81 17.97 8.63
N TYR A 38 -22.54 16.75 8.18
CA TYR A 38 -21.87 16.46 6.93
C TYR A 38 -22.65 15.43 6.11
N LYS A 39 -22.67 15.61 4.78
CA LYS A 39 -23.25 14.63 3.88
C LYS A 39 -22.35 13.40 3.83
N MET A 40 -22.68 12.38 4.61
CA MET A 40 -21.90 11.14 4.71
C MET A 40 -22.73 9.94 4.28
N THR A 41 -22.11 9.02 3.56
CA THR A 41 -22.71 7.73 3.19
C THR A 41 -22.03 6.61 3.95
N GLN A 42 -22.83 5.69 4.50
CA GLN A 42 -22.32 4.54 5.23
C GLN A 42 -22.20 3.33 4.30
N LEU A 43 -20.98 2.89 4.05
CA LEU A 43 -20.69 1.78 3.12
C LEU A 43 -20.72 0.39 3.77
N GLY A 44 -20.98 0.32 5.08
CA GLY A 44 -21.03 -0.93 5.83
C GLY A 44 -19.64 -1.41 6.26
N GLU A 45 -19.38 -2.72 6.14
CA GLU A 45 -18.07 -3.27 6.45
C GLU A 45 -17.02 -2.81 5.44
N PRO A 46 -15.84 -2.33 5.89
CA PRO A 46 -14.83 -1.82 4.98
C PRO A 46 -14.24 -2.97 4.16
N LYS A 47 -14.39 -2.87 2.84
CA LYS A 47 -13.74 -3.76 1.86
C LYS A 47 -12.51 -3.10 1.23
N TRP A 48 -12.51 -1.79 1.10
CA TRP A 48 -11.42 -1.03 0.50
C TRP A 48 -11.15 0.23 1.30
N PHE A 49 -9.88 0.61 1.44
CA PHE A 49 -9.46 1.87 2.05
C PHE A 49 -8.12 2.30 1.48
N LEU A 50 -8.06 3.48 0.86
CA LEU A 50 -6.82 4.02 0.27
C LEU A 50 -6.11 3.07 -0.70
N GLY A 51 -6.89 2.33 -1.51
CA GLY A 51 -6.35 1.34 -2.45
C GLY A 51 -5.83 0.04 -1.81
N ILE A 52 -6.09 -0.16 -0.51
CA ILE A 52 -5.85 -1.42 0.21
C ILE A 52 -7.15 -2.20 0.28
N HIS A 53 -7.12 -3.45 -0.17
CA HIS A 53 -8.20 -4.41 -0.03
C HIS A 53 -8.16 -5.02 1.38
N ILE A 54 -9.30 -4.94 2.07
CA ILE A 54 -9.49 -5.44 3.43
C ILE A 54 -10.34 -6.71 3.35
N LEU A 55 -9.73 -7.84 3.71
CA LEU A 55 -10.39 -9.13 3.78
C LEU A 55 -10.59 -9.50 5.24
N ARG A 56 -11.83 -9.57 5.70
CA ARG A 56 -12.17 -9.89 7.08
C ARG A 56 -12.89 -11.22 7.18
N ASP A 57 -12.31 -12.14 7.93
CA ASP A 57 -12.96 -13.39 8.31
C ASP A 57 -13.36 -13.33 9.79
N ARG A 58 -14.66 -13.18 10.04
CA ARG A 58 -15.20 -13.11 11.41
C ARG A 58 -15.16 -14.45 12.13
N ARG A 59 -15.25 -15.58 11.41
CA ARG A 59 -15.23 -16.93 11.99
C ARG A 59 -13.83 -17.26 12.49
N ASN A 60 -12.81 -16.99 11.67
CA ASN A 60 -11.41 -17.21 12.02
C ASN A 60 -10.78 -16.02 12.76
N ARG A 61 -11.53 -14.92 12.94
CA ARG A 61 -11.11 -13.70 13.64
C ARG A 61 -9.84 -13.06 13.03
N THR A 62 -9.70 -13.14 11.72
CA THR A 62 -8.56 -12.58 10.98
C THR A 62 -8.96 -11.37 10.14
N ILE A 63 -8.00 -10.48 9.94
CA ILE A 63 -8.07 -9.38 8.99
C ILE A 63 -6.80 -9.46 8.15
N TRP A 64 -6.96 -9.51 6.84
CA TRP A 64 -5.87 -9.44 5.88
C TRP A 64 -5.97 -8.11 5.13
N LEU A 65 -4.81 -7.50 4.91
CA LEU A 65 -4.64 -6.32 4.09
C LEU A 65 -3.84 -6.72 2.86
N THR A 66 -4.39 -6.48 1.68
CA THR A 66 -3.74 -6.81 0.42
C THR A 66 -3.83 -5.66 -0.56
N GLN A 67 -2.88 -5.60 -1.48
CA GLN A 67 -2.83 -4.66 -2.60
C GLN A 67 -2.78 -5.42 -3.92
N ASP A 68 -3.43 -6.58 -3.98
CA ASP A 68 -3.59 -7.45 -5.16
C ASP A 68 -3.89 -6.66 -6.45
N ALA A 69 -5.01 -5.92 -6.48
CA ALA A 69 -5.41 -5.15 -7.66
C ALA A 69 -4.40 -4.05 -8.03
N TYR A 70 -3.69 -3.50 -7.04
CA TYR A 70 -2.65 -2.50 -7.29
C TYR A 70 -1.39 -3.16 -7.87
N ILE A 71 -0.98 -4.32 -7.34
CA ILE A 71 0.15 -5.10 -7.83
C ILE A 71 -0.09 -5.51 -9.29
N ASP A 72 -1.29 -6.01 -9.61
CA ASP A 72 -1.66 -6.35 -10.99
C ASP A 72 -1.59 -5.12 -11.90
N LYS A 73 -2.12 -3.98 -11.44
CA LYS A 73 -2.08 -2.71 -12.19
C LYS A 73 -0.64 -2.26 -12.50
N ILE A 74 0.27 -2.33 -11.53
CA ILE A 74 1.67 -1.91 -11.76
C ILE A 74 2.42 -2.93 -12.63
N ALA A 75 2.12 -4.22 -12.50
CA ALA A 75 2.70 -5.26 -13.35
C ALA A 75 2.30 -5.03 -14.81
N HIS A 76 1.01 -4.80 -15.08
CA HIS A 76 0.53 -4.45 -16.42
C HIS A 76 1.14 -3.14 -16.93
N LYS A 77 1.26 -2.10 -16.09
CA LYS A 77 1.85 -0.81 -16.49
C LYS A 77 3.29 -0.95 -17.00
N PHE A 78 4.07 -1.86 -16.42
CA PHE A 78 5.48 -2.05 -16.77
C PHE A 78 5.74 -3.36 -17.54
N SER A 79 4.70 -3.99 -18.08
CA SER A 79 4.77 -5.24 -18.84
C SER A 79 5.52 -6.37 -18.11
N ILE A 80 5.31 -6.48 -16.80
CA ILE A 80 5.90 -7.53 -15.95
C ILE A 80 4.97 -8.75 -15.97
N GLN A 81 5.53 -9.90 -16.35
CA GLN A 81 4.86 -11.20 -16.24
C GLN A 81 4.88 -11.66 -14.78
N LEU A 82 3.69 -11.98 -14.25
CA LEU A 82 3.53 -12.48 -12.89
C LEU A 82 3.49 -14.02 -12.84
N ASP A 83 3.36 -14.66 -14.00
CA ASP A 83 3.41 -16.10 -14.19
C ASP A 83 4.87 -16.59 -14.28
N GLY A 84 5.17 -17.70 -13.60
CA GLY A 84 6.49 -18.34 -13.66
C GLY A 84 7.24 -18.37 -12.33
N LYS A 85 8.55 -18.63 -12.40
CA LYS A 85 9.41 -18.79 -11.22
C LYS A 85 9.70 -17.43 -10.60
N VAL A 86 9.09 -17.16 -9.46
CA VAL A 86 9.40 -15.98 -8.64
C VAL A 86 10.73 -16.17 -7.87
N PRO A 87 11.57 -15.12 -7.75
CA PRO A 87 12.75 -15.15 -6.91
C PRO A 87 12.40 -15.47 -5.45
N ALA A 88 13.27 -16.20 -4.77
CA ALA A 88 13.10 -16.50 -3.34
C ALA A 88 13.31 -15.27 -2.43
N THR A 89 14.04 -14.26 -2.93
CA THR A 89 14.31 -13.02 -2.22
C THR A 89 13.95 -11.81 -3.11
N PRO A 90 13.44 -10.70 -2.53
CA PRO A 90 13.10 -9.50 -3.31
C PRO A 90 14.28 -8.81 -4.01
N MET A 91 15.52 -9.13 -3.62
CA MET A 91 16.74 -8.58 -4.19
C MET A 91 17.85 -9.64 -4.13
N GLY A 92 18.75 -9.63 -5.12
CA GLY A 92 19.95 -10.45 -5.14
C GLY A 92 21.00 -10.00 -4.11
N LEU A 93 22.06 -10.78 -3.96
CA LEU A 93 23.19 -10.47 -3.06
C LEU A 93 24.19 -9.48 -3.67
N GLU A 94 24.14 -9.30 -4.99
CA GLU A 94 25.03 -8.42 -5.72
C GLU A 94 24.69 -6.95 -5.45
N GLU A 95 25.72 -6.16 -5.19
CA GLU A 95 25.56 -4.74 -4.93
C GLU A 95 25.24 -4.00 -6.24
N LEU A 96 24.18 -3.21 -6.23
CA LEU A 96 23.85 -2.32 -7.35
C LEU A 96 24.91 -1.20 -7.45
N LEU A 97 25.77 -1.30 -8.46
CA LEU A 97 26.82 -0.33 -8.72
C LEU A 97 26.25 0.96 -9.31
N LYS A 98 26.90 2.10 -9.05
CA LYS A 98 26.52 3.36 -9.70
C LYS A 98 26.82 3.27 -11.20
N SER A 99 25.95 3.85 -12.02
CA SER A 99 26.22 3.99 -13.45
C SER A 99 27.43 4.89 -13.66
N GLU A 100 28.39 4.43 -14.47
CA GLU A 100 29.54 5.23 -14.92
C GLU A 100 29.14 6.23 -16.02
N THR A 101 28.04 5.93 -16.72
CA THR A 101 27.46 6.80 -17.74
C THR A 101 26.27 7.57 -17.18
N GLN A 102 25.99 8.74 -17.77
CA GLN A 102 24.83 9.54 -17.41
C GLN A 102 23.58 8.98 -18.09
N ALA A 103 22.58 8.60 -17.28
CA ALA A 103 21.29 8.14 -17.75
C ALA A 103 20.54 9.26 -18.50
N THR A 104 19.81 8.86 -19.53
CA THR A 104 18.93 9.80 -20.25
C THR A 104 17.77 10.23 -19.35
N LYS A 105 17.22 11.43 -19.60
CA LYS A 105 16.04 11.91 -18.87
C LYS A 105 14.87 10.90 -18.89
N LYS A 106 14.63 10.27 -20.04
CA LYS A 106 13.59 9.25 -20.21
C LYS A 106 13.85 8.02 -19.34
N SER A 107 15.09 7.56 -19.27
CA SER A 107 15.51 6.45 -18.42
C SER A 107 15.25 6.78 -16.94
N ILE A 108 15.68 7.96 -16.48
CA ILE A 108 15.46 8.46 -15.12
C ILE A 108 13.96 8.48 -14.79
N GLU A 109 13.13 9.05 -15.66
CA GLU A 109 11.68 9.14 -15.45
C GLU A 109 11.02 7.76 -15.32
N VAL A 110 11.35 6.82 -16.21
CA VAL A 110 10.82 5.45 -16.15
C VAL A 110 11.25 4.75 -14.87
N TYR A 111 12.51 4.89 -14.48
CA TYR A 111 13.04 4.28 -13.27
C TYR A 111 12.35 4.82 -12.01
N GLN A 112 12.23 6.15 -11.89
CA GLN A 112 11.53 6.79 -10.77
C GLN A 112 10.07 6.36 -10.71
N GLN A 113 9.40 6.19 -11.85
CA GLN A 113 8.04 5.67 -11.89
C GLN A 113 7.95 4.22 -11.38
N LYS A 114 8.89 3.34 -11.76
CA LYS A 114 8.96 1.96 -11.26
C LYS A 114 9.15 1.95 -9.74
N VAL A 115 10.20 2.61 -9.26
CA VAL A 115 10.56 2.67 -7.83
C VAL A 115 9.44 3.31 -7.00
N GLY A 116 8.87 4.42 -7.45
CA GLY A 116 7.75 5.09 -6.76
C GLY A 116 6.50 4.22 -6.67
N SER A 117 6.22 3.41 -7.70
CA SER A 117 5.08 2.49 -7.71
C SER A 117 5.25 1.36 -6.67
N ILE A 118 6.42 0.71 -6.64
CA ILE A 118 6.67 -0.36 -5.66
C ILE A 118 6.83 0.16 -4.22
N LEU A 119 7.25 1.41 -4.04
CA LEU A 119 7.35 2.04 -2.72
C LEU A 119 6.01 2.09 -2.01
N PHE A 120 4.92 2.38 -2.72
CA PHE A 120 3.60 2.38 -2.12
C PHE A 120 3.22 1.00 -1.57
N ALA A 121 3.49 -0.07 -2.33
CA ALA A 121 3.26 -1.43 -1.84
C ALA A 121 4.12 -1.74 -0.59
N ALA A 122 5.39 -1.33 -0.61
CA ALA A 122 6.36 -1.58 0.46
C ALA A 122 5.96 -0.96 1.81
N VAL A 123 5.43 0.27 1.80
CA VAL A 123 5.05 0.99 3.02
C VAL A 123 3.65 0.63 3.52
N SER A 124 2.80 0.06 2.67
CA SER A 124 1.40 -0.22 3.00
C SER A 124 1.13 -1.67 3.38
N THR A 125 1.46 -2.64 2.51
CA THR A 125 1.10 -4.06 2.76
C THR A 125 2.24 -5.06 2.55
N ARG A 126 3.37 -4.64 1.95
CA ARG A 126 4.52 -5.51 1.63
C ARG A 126 5.82 -5.04 2.28
N PRO A 127 5.90 -4.99 3.63
CA PRO A 127 7.13 -4.54 4.30
C PRO A 127 8.34 -5.44 4.00
N ASP A 128 8.11 -6.67 3.55
CA ASP A 128 9.14 -7.63 3.13
C ASP A 128 9.99 -7.14 1.95
N ILE A 129 9.47 -6.24 1.10
CA ILE A 129 10.24 -5.65 -0.02
C ILE A 129 10.88 -4.30 0.32
N ALA A 130 10.68 -3.76 1.53
CA ALA A 130 11.12 -2.42 1.90
C ALA A 130 12.63 -2.21 1.75
N PHE A 131 13.42 -3.24 2.04
CA PHE A 131 14.87 -3.23 1.82
C PHE A 131 15.20 -3.05 0.34
N ALA A 132 14.63 -3.88 -0.54
CA ALA A 132 14.87 -3.83 -1.98
C ALA A 132 14.50 -2.46 -2.59
N VAL A 133 13.34 -1.93 -2.21
CA VAL A 133 12.90 -0.60 -2.67
C VAL A 133 13.86 0.49 -2.21
N SER A 134 14.29 0.44 -0.94
CA SER A 134 15.22 1.43 -0.36
C SER A 134 16.59 1.40 -1.02
N ARG A 135 17.05 0.21 -1.44
CA ARG A 135 18.28 0.02 -2.23
C ARG A 135 18.14 0.62 -3.63
N LEU A 136 17.04 0.34 -4.34
CA LEU A 136 16.76 0.87 -5.68
C LEU A 136 16.64 2.41 -5.67
N ALA A 137 15.98 2.98 -4.66
CA ALA A 137 15.77 4.43 -4.58
C ALA A 137 17.08 5.26 -4.57
N ARG A 138 18.22 4.68 -4.17
CA ARG A 138 19.53 5.35 -4.18
C ARG A 138 20.00 5.75 -5.59
N HIS A 139 19.44 5.11 -6.61
CA HIS A 139 19.83 5.32 -8.01
C HIS A 139 18.81 6.17 -8.78
N ASN A 140 17.84 6.81 -8.11
CA ASN A 140 16.79 7.60 -8.75
C ASN A 140 17.28 8.75 -9.64
N LEU A 141 18.50 9.25 -9.42
CA LEU A 141 19.08 10.34 -10.21
C LEU A 141 19.93 9.85 -11.39
N ASN A 142 20.48 8.63 -11.31
CA ASN A 142 21.33 8.06 -12.34
C ASN A 142 21.25 6.53 -12.31
N PRO A 143 20.14 5.94 -12.79
CA PRO A 143 20.00 4.49 -12.89
C PRO A 143 20.93 3.91 -13.96
N SER A 144 21.34 2.65 -13.80
CA SER A 144 22.08 1.90 -14.82
C SER A 144 21.17 0.92 -15.56
N ASP A 145 21.59 0.45 -16.72
CA ASP A 145 20.84 -0.55 -17.50
C ASP A 145 20.66 -1.88 -16.75
N ALA A 146 21.58 -2.22 -15.84
CA ALA A 146 21.51 -3.40 -14.96
C ALA A 146 20.42 -3.30 -13.88
N MET A 147 19.72 -2.17 -13.77
CA MET A 147 18.67 -1.92 -12.77
C MET A 147 17.24 -1.97 -13.36
N TYR A 148 17.08 -2.36 -14.64
CA TYR A 148 15.80 -2.38 -15.35
C TYR A 148 15.06 -3.70 -15.33
#